data_AF-A0A3D3B2B9-F1
#
_entry.id   AF-A0A3D3B2B9-F1
#
_cell.length_a   1.000
_cell.length_b   1.000
_cell.length_c   1.000
_cell.angle_alpha   90.00
_cell.angle_beta   90.00
_cell.angle_gamma   90.00
#
_symmetry.space_group_name_H-M   'P 1'
#
loop_
_entity.id
_entity.type
_entity.pdbx_description
1 polymer ?
#
loop_
_entity_poly.entity_id
_entity_poly.type
_entity_poly.pdbx_seq_one_letter_code
_entity_poly.pdbx_strand_id
1 'polypeptide(L)'
;MSGSPTSARTETDSLGPVEVANDRYWGAQTERSRRNFKIGDEMMPKPMIRAIALVKKAAALTNREIGLLEERLAKAIAAAADEVIEGKLDGHFPLVVWQTGSGTQSNMNLNEVIANRASEMLGGSLGSKRPVHPNDHVNLGQSSNDVFPTAMHVAAAEEIAYRLNPALSRLYQALKGKAESFQDILKIGRTHLQDATPLTLGQEFGGYAAQVDHGIERIKLTLHGLYALAQGGTAVGTGLNTSALFAEA
;
A
#
# COMPACT_ATOMS: atom_id res chain seq x y z
N MET A 1 -16.42 13.11 26.73
CA MET A 1 -17.80 12.69 26.41
C MET A 1 -17.77 11.18 26.22
N SER A 2 -18.38 10.44 27.15
CA SER A 2 -18.46 8.99 27.15
C SER A 2 -19.45 8.52 26.08
N GLY A 3 -18.95 8.09 24.93
CA GLY A 3 -19.77 7.41 23.94
C GLY A 3 -20.34 6.13 24.54
N SER A 4 -21.63 5.86 24.26
CA SER A 4 -22.27 4.56 24.53
C SER A 4 -21.34 3.42 24.15
N PRO A 5 -21.27 2.31 24.90
CA PRO A 5 -20.47 1.16 24.49
C PRO A 5 -20.92 0.75 23.10
N THR A 6 -20.01 0.85 22.12
CA THR A 6 -20.20 0.22 20.82
C THR A 6 -20.44 -1.26 21.10
N SER A 7 -21.58 -1.78 20.66
CA SER A 7 -21.84 -3.22 20.79
C SER A 7 -20.66 -3.97 20.16
N ALA A 8 -20.21 -5.04 20.81
CA ALA A 8 -19.10 -5.85 20.34
C ALA A 8 -19.63 -7.16 19.73
N ARG A 9 -18.82 -7.76 18.85
CA ARG A 9 -18.96 -9.14 18.42
C ARG A 9 -17.74 -9.93 18.86
N THR A 10 -17.98 -11.21 19.13
CA THR A 10 -16.92 -12.17 19.36
C THR A 10 -16.35 -12.63 18.03
N GLU A 11 -15.06 -12.38 17.80
CA GLU A 11 -14.25 -12.98 16.75
C GLU A 11 -13.37 -14.08 17.35
N THR A 12 -12.96 -15.06 16.54
CA THR A 12 -12.14 -16.19 17.01
C THR A 12 -10.93 -16.43 16.12
N ASP A 13 -9.81 -16.79 16.74
CA ASP A 13 -8.64 -17.37 16.10
C ASP A 13 -8.14 -18.59 16.90
N SER A 14 -6.96 -19.13 16.59
CA SER A 14 -6.40 -20.30 17.29
C SER A 14 -6.08 -20.04 18.77
N LEU A 15 -6.01 -18.77 19.21
CA LEU A 15 -5.79 -18.38 20.61
C LEU A 15 -7.12 -18.16 21.36
N GLY A 16 -8.26 -18.43 20.71
CA GLY A 16 -9.60 -18.34 21.31
C GLY A 16 -10.36 -17.07 20.93
N PRO A 17 -11.42 -16.72 21.68
CA PRO A 17 -12.27 -15.58 21.39
C PRO A 17 -11.63 -14.23 21.75
N VAL A 18 -12.03 -13.18 21.03
CA VAL A 18 -11.70 -11.78 21.30
C VAL A 18 -12.85 -10.86 20.86
N GLU A 19 -13.18 -9.87 21.68
CA GLU A 19 -14.23 -8.90 21.38
C GLU A 19 -13.74 -7.80 20.43
N VAL A 20 -14.48 -7.60 19.35
CA VAL A 20 -14.25 -6.57 18.32
C VAL A 20 -15.48 -5.68 18.20
N ALA A 21 -15.30 -4.37 18.04
CA ALA A 21 -16.43 -3.44 17.89
C ALA A 21 -17.26 -3.75 16.63
N ASN A 22 -18.59 -3.68 16.73
CA ASN A 22 -19.51 -4.02 15.63
C ASN A 22 -19.45 -3.05 14.45
N ASP A 23 -18.98 -1.82 14.66
CA ASP A 23 -18.76 -0.83 13.61
C ASP A 23 -17.44 -1.05 12.84
N ARG A 24 -16.72 -2.17 13.06
CA ARG A 24 -15.39 -2.41 12.47
C ARG A 24 -15.31 -3.75 11.74
N TYR A 25 -14.82 -3.74 10.50
CA TYR A 25 -14.66 -4.96 9.70
C TYR A 25 -13.43 -5.82 10.03
N TRP A 26 -12.44 -5.36 10.81
CA TRP A 26 -11.29 -6.20 11.15
C TRP A 26 -11.67 -7.33 12.12
N GLY A 27 -10.86 -8.38 12.22
CA GLY A 27 -11.19 -9.59 12.98
C GLY A 27 -10.29 -9.82 14.19
N ALA A 28 -10.17 -11.09 14.59
CA ALA A 28 -9.49 -11.50 15.80
C ALA A 28 -7.99 -11.15 15.80
N GLN A 29 -7.28 -11.43 14.71
CA GLN A 29 -5.83 -11.24 14.67
C GLN A 29 -5.47 -9.76 14.68
N THR A 30 -6.25 -8.92 13.98
CA THR A 30 -6.07 -7.47 14.03
C THR A 30 -6.32 -6.93 15.43
N GLU A 31 -7.39 -7.35 16.10
CA GLU A 31 -7.72 -6.86 17.44
C GLU A 31 -6.66 -7.28 18.46
N ARG A 32 -6.12 -8.50 18.36
CA ARG A 32 -4.98 -8.92 19.19
C ARG A 32 -3.74 -8.10 18.90
N SER A 33 -3.42 -7.87 17.62
CA SER A 33 -2.27 -7.06 17.22
C SER A 33 -2.36 -5.65 17.81
N ARG A 34 -3.53 -4.99 17.67
CA ARG A 34 -3.81 -3.66 18.23
C ARG A 34 -3.61 -3.59 19.75
N ARG A 35 -3.88 -4.69 20.47
CA ARG A 35 -3.67 -4.77 21.93
C ARG A 35 -2.21 -5.02 22.31
N ASN A 36 -1.48 -5.79 21.50
CA ASN A 36 -0.12 -6.21 21.79
C ASN A 36 0.94 -5.19 21.35
N PHE A 37 0.73 -4.52 20.21
CA PHE A 37 1.67 -3.58 19.61
C PHE A 37 1.22 -2.13 19.84
N LYS A 38 1.37 -1.66 21.09
CA LYS A 38 1.10 -0.26 21.49
C LYS A 38 2.38 0.55 21.50
N ILE A 39 3.01 0.67 20.34
CA ILE A 39 4.33 1.28 20.15
C ILE A 39 4.18 2.38 19.10
N GLY A 40 4.49 3.62 19.46
CA GLY A 40 4.36 4.78 18.58
C GLY A 40 2.92 5.11 18.19
N ASP A 41 2.76 6.20 17.43
CA ASP A 41 1.49 6.64 16.86
C ASP A 41 1.49 6.55 15.31
N GLU A 42 2.59 6.08 14.73
CA GLU A 42 2.73 5.91 13.28
C GLU A 42 1.91 4.70 12.82
N MET A 43 0.80 4.98 12.15
CA MET A 43 -0.07 3.98 11.55
C MET A 43 0.51 3.49 10.22
N MET A 44 0.06 2.32 9.76
CA MET A 44 0.34 1.88 8.39
C MET A 44 0.00 2.97 7.37
N PRO A 45 0.95 3.35 6.48
CA PRO A 45 0.69 4.35 5.45
C PRO A 45 -0.48 3.92 4.56
N LYS A 46 -1.37 4.87 4.20
CA LYS A 46 -2.47 4.60 3.26
C LYS A 46 -2.02 3.96 1.93
N PRO A 47 -0.88 4.36 1.32
CA PRO A 47 -0.37 3.68 0.13
C PRO A 47 -0.08 2.19 0.35
N MET A 48 0.38 1.79 1.54
CA MET A 48 0.57 0.37 1.87
C MET A 48 -0.75 -0.39 1.98
N ILE A 49 -1.76 0.21 2.64
CA ILE A 49 -3.10 -0.40 2.73
C ILE A 49 -3.69 -0.57 1.34
N ARG A 50 -3.64 0.48 0.50
CA ARG A 50 -4.09 0.43 -0.89
C ARG A 50 -3.35 -0.64 -1.69
N ALA A 51 -2.02 -0.73 -1.56
CA ALA A 51 -1.22 -1.71 -2.28
C ALA A 51 -1.51 -3.16 -1.88
N ILE A 52 -1.67 -3.45 -0.58
CA ILE A 52 -2.07 -4.81 -0.16
C ILE A 52 -3.47 -5.12 -0.70
N ALA A 53 -4.40 -4.16 -0.74
CA ALA A 53 -5.73 -4.37 -1.31
C ALA A 53 -5.69 -4.66 -2.83
N LEU A 54 -4.82 -3.98 -3.59
CA LEU A 54 -4.55 -4.29 -5.00
C LEU A 54 -4.05 -5.73 -5.15
N VAL A 55 -3.13 -6.18 -4.30
CA VAL A 55 -2.65 -7.58 -4.28
C VAL A 55 -3.81 -8.55 -3.99
N LYS A 56 -4.67 -8.27 -3.01
CA LYS A 56 -5.82 -9.14 -2.70
C LYS A 56 -6.84 -9.21 -3.83
N LYS A 57 -7.10 -8.09 -4.51
CA LYS A 57 -7.95 -8.06 -5.70
C LYS A 57 -7.36 -8.91 -6.82
N ALA A 58 -6.09 -8.70 -7.16
CA ALA A 58 -5.39 -9.46 -8.19
C ALA A 58 -5.42 -10.96 -7.88
N ALA A 59 -5.01 -11.34 -6.66
CA ALA A 59 -4.98 -12.74 -6.22
C ALA A 59 -6.36 -13.42 -6.29
N ALA A 60 -7.45 -12.72 -5.94
CA ALA A 60 -8.80 -13.27 -6.05
C ALA A 60 -9.23 -13.50 -7.51
N LEU A 61 -8.90 -12.57 -8.40
CA LEU A 61 -9.21 -12.68 -9.83
C LEU A 61 -8.35 -13.76 -10.51
N THR A 62 -7.06 -13.84 -10.19
CA THR A 62 -6.16 -14.89 -10.65
C THR A 62 -6.63 -16.26 -10.16
N ASN A 63 -6.90 -16.43 -8.86
CA ASN A 63 -7.37 -17.71 -8.30
C ASN A 63 -8.68 -18.19 -8.94
N ARG A 64 -9.56 -17.26 -9.32
CA ARG A 64 -10.78 -17.57 -10.08
C ARG A 64 -10.47 -18.03 -11.50
N GLU A 65 -9.57 -17.34 -12.19
CA GLU A 65 -9.17 -17.69 -13.56
C GLU A 65 -8.52 -19.07 -13.65
N ILE A 66 -7.68 -19.43 -12.67
CA ILE A 66 -7.06 -20.75 -12.58
C ILE A 66 -7.96 -21.82 -11.90
N GLY A 67 -9.22 -21.49 -11.60
CA GLY A 67 -10.23 -22.43 -11.10
C GLY A 67 -10.11 -22.83 -9.63
N LEU A 68 -9.33 -22.12 -8.82
CA LEU A 68 -9.16 -22.38 -7.38
C LEU A 68 -10.15 -21.63 -6.49
N LEU A 69 -10.81 -20.59 -7.01
CA LEU A 69 -11.79 -19.80 -6.25
C LEU A 69 -13.10 -19.63 -7.05
N GLU A 70 -14.23 -19.88 -6.39
CA GLU A 70 -15.56 -19.73 -6.99
C GLU A 70 -15.80 -18.27 -7.46
N GLU A 71 -16.34 -18.10 -8.67
CA GLU A 71 -16.67 -16.81 -9.29
C GLU A 71 -17.42 -15.86 -8.35
N ARG A 72 -18.40 -16.38 -7.60
CA ARG A 72 -19.20 -15.60 -6.64
C ARG A 72 -18.34 -15.01 -5.53
N LEU A 73 -17.42 -15.79 -4.96
CA LEU A 73 -16.53 -15.35 -3.89
C LEU A 73 -15.48 -14.38 -4.43
N ALA A 74 -14.88 -14.69 -5.58
CA ALA A 74 -13.88 -13.85 -6.22
C ALA A 74 -14.42 -12.45 -6.54
N LYS A 75 -15.63 -12.36 -7.10
CA LYS A 75 -16.30 -11.06 -7.36
C LYS A 75 -16.54 -10.26 -6.09
N ALA A 76 -17.02 -10.90 -5.03
CA ALA A 76 -17.28 -10.22 -3.75
C ALA A 76 -15.98 -9.73 -3.10
N ILE A 77 -14.91 -10.54 -3.14
CA ILE A 77 -13.58 -10.17 -2.61
C ILE A 77 -13.00 -9.00 -3.42
N ALA A 78 -13.07 -9.05 -4.76
CA ALA A 78 -12.59 -7.98 -5.62
C ALA A 78 -13.34 -6.67 -5.37
N ALA A 79 -14.68 -6.72 -5.22
CA ALA A 79 -15.49 -5.55 -4.91
C ALA A 79 -15.19 -4.96 -3.52
N ALA A 80 -15.01 -5.81 -2.50
CA ALA A 80 -14.61 -5.35 -1.17
C ALA A 80 -13.18 -4.76 -1.17
N ALA A 81 -12.25 -5.34 -1.93
CA ALA A 81 -10.93 -4.78 -2.12
C ALA A 81 -10.97 -3.42 -2.85
N ASP A 82 -11.85 -3.25 -3.83
CA ASP A 82 -12.07 -1.95 -4.49
C ASP A 82 -12.51 -0.85 -3.51
N GLU A 83 -13.37 -1.16 -2.54
CA GLU A 83 -13.72 -0.19 -1.50
C GLU A 83 -12.52 0.22 -0.63
N VAL A 84 -11.56 -0.69 -0.38
CA VAL A 84 -10.31 -0.35 0.30
C VAL A 84 -9.41 0.51 -0.60
N ILE A 85 -9.28 0.14 -1.87
CA ILE A 85 -8.47 0.84 -2.88
C ILE A 85 -8.95 2.29 -3.07
N GLU A 86 -10.26 2.51 -2.99
CA GLU A 86 -10.92 3.81 -3.08
C GLU A 86 -10.91 4.60 -1.76
N GLY A 87 -10.39 4.03 -0.66
CA GLY A 87 -10.28 4.68 0.65
C GLY A 87 -11.59 4.75 1.44
N LYS A 88 -12.64 4.04 1.02
CA LYS A 88 -13.94 4.01 1.73
C LYS A 88 -13.84 3.34 3.09
N LEU A 89 -12.83 2.48 3.28
CA LEU A 89 -12.64 1.66 4.47
C LEU A 89 -11.43 2.06 5.33
N ASP A 90 -10.88 3.26 5.14
CA ASP A 90 -9.67 3.74 5.85
C ASP A 90 -9.76 3.60 7.39
N GLY A 91 -10.97 3.71 7.96
CA GLY A 91 -11.22 3.56 9.40
C GLY A 91 -11.06 2.13 9.94
N HIS A 92 -10.74 1.14 9.11
CA HIS A 92 -10.69 -0.28 9.49
C HIS A 92 -9.26 -0.86 9.55
N PHE A 93 -8.24 -0.01 9.51
CA PHE A 93 -6.83 -0.43 9.54
C PHE A 93 -6.07 0.19 10.73
N PRO A 94 -6.29 -0.32 11.96
CA PRO A 94 -5.84 0.32 13.18
C PRO A 94 -4.42 -0.07 13.62
N LEU A 95 -3.62 -0.67 12.74
CA LEU A 95 -2.32 -1.20 13.10
C LEU A 95 -1.19 -0.18 12.88
N VAL A 96 -0.27 -0.15 13.83
CA VAL A 96 0.94 0.68 13.82
C VAL A 96 2.01 0.09 12.90
N VAL A 97 2.99 0.92 12.51
CA VAL A 97 4.20 0.51 11.80
C VAL A 97 5.02 -0.50 12.61
N TRP A 98 5.06 -0.30 13.92
CA TRP A 98 5.88 -1.05 14.85
C TRP A 98 5.23 -2.37 15.27
N GLN A 99 5.09 -3.28 14.30
CA GLN A 99 4.50 -4.62 14.44
C GLN A 99 5.53 -5.72 14.08
N THR A 100 5.09 -6.93 13.69
CA THR A 100 6.04 -7.96 13.19
C THR A 100 6.81 -7.47 11.96
N GLY A 101 8.08 -7.84 11.86
CA GLY A 101 8.96 -7.44 10.75
C GLY A 101 8.54 -7.96 9.38
N SER A 102 7.75 -9.04 9.32
CA SER A 102 7.19 -9.58 8.08
C SER A 102 5.90 -8.89 7.62
N GLY A 103 5.35 -7.94 8.40
CA GLY A 103 4.08 -7.29 8.09
C GLY A 103 2.85 -8.21 8.15
N THR A 104 2.96 -9.39 8.78
CA THR A 104 1.89 -10.38 8.88
C THR A 104 0.61 -9.82 9.47
N GLN A 105 0.67 -8.95 10.49
CA GLN A 105 -0.56 -8.41 11.07
C GLN A 105 -1.28 -7.45 10.12
N SER A 106 -0.58 -6.62 9.33
CA SER A 106 -1.22 -5.84 8.26
C SER A 106 -1.81 -6.70 7.16
N ASN A 107 -1.10 -7.76 6.73
CA ASN A 107 -1.65 -8.72 5.77
C ASN A 107 -2.97 -9.34 6.28
N MET A 108 -2.97 -9.80 7.53
CA MET A 108 -4.17 -10.37 8.15
C MET A 108 -5.26 -9.32 8.38
N ASN A 109 -4.90 -8.07 8.68
CA ASN A 109 -5.88 -6.99 8.80
C ASN A 109 -6.65 -6.77 7.50
N LEU A 110 -5.97 -6.76 6.36
CA LEU A 110 -6.66 -6.68 5.07
C LEU A 110 -7.46 -7.95 4.77
N ASN A 111 -6.92 -9.14 5.06
CA ASN A 111 -7.65 -10.38 4.89
C ASN A 111 -8.98 -10.38 5.66
N GLU A 112 -8.95 -9.96 6.93
CA GLU A 112 -10.13 -9.90 7.80
C GLU A 112 -11.14 -8.83 7.35
N VAL A 113 -10.67 -7.61 7.05
CA VAL A 113 -11.55 -6.51 6.59
C VAL A 113 -12.24 -6.88 5.28
N ILE A 114 -11.48 -7.37 4.30
CA ILE A 114 -12.02 -7.76 2.99
C ILE A 114 -12.96 -8.97 3.13
N ALA A 115 -12.62 -9.97 3.95
CA ALA A 115 -13.48 -11.14 4.17
C ALA A 115 -14.81 -10.77 4.83
N ASN A 116 -14.79 -9.93 5.87
CA ASN A 116 -16.01 -9.49 6.54
C ASN A 116 -16.87 -8.63 5.61
N ARG A 117 -16.27 -7.68 4.88
CA ARG A 117 -17.00 -6.84 3.93
C ARG A 117 -17.59 -7.65 2.77
N ALA A 118 -16.82 -8.56 2.18
CA ALA A 118 -17.29 -9.45 1.12
C ALA A 118 -18.39 -10.41 1.62
N SER A 119 -18.28 -10.90 2.86
CA SER A 119 -19.33 -11.72 3.46
C SER A 119 -20.62 -10.95 3.66
N GLU A 120 -20.54 -9.71 4.15
CA GLU A 120 -21.70 -8.83 4.30
C GLU A 120 -22.38 -8.53 2.94
N MET A 121 -21.61 -8.25 1.90
CA MET A 121 -22.13 -8.08 0.52
C MET A 121 -22.88 -9.32 0.02
N LEU A 122 -22.56 -10.50 0.54
CA LEU A 122 -23.19 -11.78 0.21
C LEU A 122 -24.29 -12.21 1.19
N GLY A 123 -24.68 -11.33 2.13
CA GLY A 123 -25.70 -11.59 3.15
C GLY A 123 -25.24 -12.44 4.34
N GLY A 124 -23.92 -12.62 4.50
CA GLY A 124 -23.31 -13.28 5.65
C GLY A 124 -23.19 -12.35 6.87
N SER A 125 -22.95 -12.95 8.04
CA SER A 125 -22.74 -12.21 9.29
C SER A 125 -21.25 -11.95 9.55
N LEU A 126 -20.91 -10.74 10.00
CA LEU A 126 -19.53 -10.40 10.38
C LEU A 126 -18.98 -11.38 11.43
N GLY A 127 -17.71 -11.75 11.30
CA GLY A 127 -16.99 -12.64 12.20
C GLY A 127 -17.31 -14.13 12.09
N SER A 128 -18.34 -14.49 11.31
CA SER A 128 -18.65 -15.89 11.00
C SER A 128 -17.61 -16.56 10.09
N LYS A 129 -16.78 -15.75 9.40
CA LYS A 129 -15.85 -16.16 8.35
C LYS A 129 -16.54 -16.93 7.20
N ARG A 130 -17.84 -16.67 7.02
CA ARG A 130 -18.70 -17.26 5.99
C ARG A 130 -19.55 -16.18 5.32
N PRO A 131 -19.73 -16.26 3.99
CA PRO A 131 -19.16 -17.26 3.08
C PRO A 131 -17.67 -17.05 2.76
N VAL A 132 -17.06 -15.92 3.15
CA VAL A 132 -15.66 -15.61 2.83
C VAL A 132 -14.76 -15.80 4.04
N HIS A 133 -13.79 -16.74 3.96
CA HIS A 133 -12.78 -16.96 4.98
C HIS A 133 -11.55 -16.08 4.72
N PRO A 134 -11.00 -15.38 5.74
CA PRO A 134 -9.85 -14.49 5.55
C PRO A 134 -8.60 -15.24 5.09
N ASN A 135 -8.36 -16.45 5.58
CA ASN A 135 -7.19 -17.23 5.19
C ASN A 135 -7.43 -18.08 3.93
N ASP A 136 -8.60 -18.72 3.84
CA ASP A 136 -8.81 -19.80 2.86
C ASP A 136 -9.31 -19.26 1.52
N HIS A 137 -9.87 -18.04 1.52
CA HIS A 137 -10.35 -17.38 0.31
C HIS A 137 -9.56 -16.10 0.00
N VAL A 138 -9.44 -15.16 0.95
CA VAL A 138 -8.75 -13.88 0.67
C VAL A 138 -7.23 -14.04 0.61
N ASN A 139 -6.66 -14.93 1.41
CA ASN A 139 -5.23 -15.24 1.44
C ASN A 139 -4.87 -16.53 0.68
N LEU A 140 -5.76 -17.04 -0.17
CA LEU A 140 -5.55 -18.27 -0.93
C LEU A 140 -4.30 -18.16 -1.82
N GLY A 141 -3.38 -19.12 -1.69
CA GLY A 141 -2.13 -19.19 -2.45
C GLY A 141 -1.07 -18.16 -2.05
N GLN A 142 -1.24 -17.46 -0.92
CA GLN A 142 -0.41 -16.33 -0.50
C GLN A 142 0.23 -16.55 0.88
N SER A 143 1.34 -15.84 1.13
CA SER A 143 1.98 -15.70 2.44
C SER A 143 2.10 -14.23 2.80
N SER A 144 2.18 -13.87 4.09
CA SER A 144 2.61 -12.50 4.41
C SER A 144 4.00 -12.17 3.86
N ASN A 145 4.85 -13.21 3.74
CA ASN A 145 6.25 -13.07 3.35
C ASN A 145 6.44 -12.78 1.86
N ASP A 146 5.42 -13.00 1.02
CA ASP A 146 5.44 -12.60 -0.39
C ASP A 146 4.46 -11.45 -0.68
N VAL A 147 3.34 -11.34 0.06
CA VAL A 147 2.38 -10.24 -0.08
C VAL A 147 2.94 -8.90 0.40
N PHE A 148 3.52 -8.85 1.60
CA PHE A 148 3.99 -7.59 2.17
C PHE A 148 5.11 -6.94 1.35
N PRO A 149 6.19 -7.65 0.94
CA PRO A 149 7.19 -7.05 0.05
C PRO A 149 6.64 -6.69 -1.34
N THR A 150 5.70 -7.47 -1.88
CA THR A 150 4.99 -7.09 -3.12
C THR A 150 4.26 -5.76 -2.95
N ALA A 151 3.51 -5.59 -1.86
CA ALA A 151 2.82 -4.35 -1.58
C ALA A 151 3.77 -3.17 -1.32
N MET A 152 4.94 -3.40 -0.71
CA MET A 152 5.97 -2.36 -0.55
C MET A 152 6.44 -1.83 -1.90
N HIS A 153 6.72 -2.74 -2.84
CA HIS A 153 7.13 -2.39 -4.21
C HIS A 153 6.03 -1.64 -4.97
N VAL A 154 4.79 -2.15 -4.92
CA VAL A 154 3.64 -1.51 -5.57
C VAL A 154 3.38 -0.11 -4.99
N ALA A 155 3.37 0.04 -3.67
CA ALA A 155 3.15 1.34 -3.01
C ALA A 155 4.25 2.36 -3.37
N ALA A 156 5.52 1.94 -3.35
CA ALA A 156 6.63 2.80 -3.71
C ALA A 156 6.56 3.22 -5.20
N ALA A 157 6.26 2.29 -6.09
CA ALA A 157 6.10 2.56 -7.51
C ALA A 157 4.93 3.52 -7.80
N GLU A 158 3.76 3.31 -7.19
CA GLU A 158 2.60 4.20 -7.33
C GLU A 158 2.93 5.62 -6.80
N GLU A 159 3.52 5.76 -5.60
CA GLU A 159 3.85 7.08 -5.04
C GLU A 159 4.93 7.80 -5.87
N ILE A 160 5.91 7.07 -6.41
CA ILE A 160 6.91 7.68 -7.30
C ILE A 160 6.25 8.14 -8.60
N ALA A 161 5.46 7.28 -9.25
CA ALA A 161 4.87 7.56 -10.56
C ALA A 161 3.80 8.65 -10.50
N TYR A 162 2.92 8.62 -9.50
CA TYR A 162 1.72 9.45 -9.47
C TYR A 162 1.84 10.68 -8.56
N ARG A 163 2.83 10.73 -7.65
CA ARG A 163 3.01 11.86 -6.73
C ARG A 163 4.35 12.55 -6.89
N LEU A 164 5.45 11.82 -6.75
CA LEU A 164 6.81 12.40 -6.75
C LEU A 164 7.20 12.94 -8.14
N ASN A 165 7.10 12.11 -9.18
CA ASN A 165 7.50 12.49 -10.54
C ASN A 165 6.69 13.67 -11.09
N PRO A 166 5.37 13.75 -10.90
CA PRO A 166 4.59 14.94 -11.28
C PRO A 166 5.00 16.18 -10.48
N ALA A 167 5.31 16.06 -9.19
CA ALA A 167 5.75 17.18 -8.36
C ALA A 167 7.12 17.72 -8.81
N LEU A 168 8.08 16.84 -9.08
CA LEU A 168 9.39 17.22 -9.61
C LEU A 168 9.28 17.81 -11.01
N SER A 169 8.43 17.24 -11.88
CA SER A 169 8.16 17.81 -13.20
C SER A 169 7.61 19.24 -13.12
N ARG A 170 6.67 19.50 -12.21
CA ARG A 170 6.16 20.87 -11.99
C ARG A 170 7.25 21.82 -11.50
N LEU A 171 8.09 21.38 -10.56
CA LEU A 171 9.22 22.18 -10.06
C LEU A 171 10.22 22.48 -11.18
N TYR A 172 10.57 21.49 -11.99
CA TYR A 172 11.46 21.65 -13.14
C TYR A 172 10.91 22.68 -14.13
N GLN A 173 9.64 22.58 -14.54
CA GLN A 173 9.04 23.53 -15.47
C GLN A 173 9.01 24.96 -14.89
N ALA A 174 8.72 25.11 -13.60
CA ALA A 174 8.74 26.42 -12.94
C ALA A 174 10.15 27.03 -12.90
N LEU A 175 11.18 26.23 -12.56
CA LEU A 175 12.58 26.67 -12.54
C LEU A 175 13.08 27.02 -13.95
N LYS A 176 12.75 26.19 -14.94
CA LYS A 176 13.09 26.42 -16.34
C LYS A 176 12.46 27.70 -16.87
N GLY A 177 11.16 27.89 -16.65
CA GLY A 177 10.48 29.13 -17.04
C GLY A 177 11.06 30.38 -16.36
N LYS A 178 11.53 30.25 -15.10
CA LYS A 178 12.25 31.33 -14.43
C LYS A 178 13.64 31.57 -15.02
N ALA A 179 14.38 30.52 -15.34
CA ALA A 179 15.68 30.63 -16.01
C ALA A 179 15.56 31.43 -17.32
N GLU A 180 14.54 31.13 -18.14
CA GLU A 180 14.22 31.86 -19.37
C GLU A 180 13.85 33.33 -19.09
N SER A 181 12.97 33.59 -18.12
CA SER A 181 12.55 34.96 -17.78
C SER A 181 13.67 35.83 -17.19
N PHE A 182 14.74 35.21 -16.68
CA PHE A 182 15.86 35.87 -16.04
C PHE A 182 17.13 35.89 -16.91
N GLN A 183 17.03 35.47 -18.17
CA GLN A 183 18.18 35.34 -19.07
C GLN A 183 18.97 36.64 -19.25
N ASP A 184 18.32 37.80 -19.16
CA ASP A 184 18.92 39.12 -19.39
C ASP A 184 19.34 39.85 -18.10
N ILE A 185 19.08 39.27 -16.92
CA ILE A 185 19.40 39.90 -15.62
C ILE A 185 20.84 39.53 -15.23
N LEU A 186 21.79 40.44 -15.44
CA LEU A 186 23.17 40.26 -14.97
C LEU A 186 23.27 40.39 -13.44
N LYS A 187 24.03 39.49 -12.82
CA LYS A 187 24.34 39.51 -11.38
C LYS A 187 25.81 39.18 -11.14
N ILE A 188 26.30 39.51 -9.95
CA ILE A 188 27.62 39.08 -9.49
C ILE A 188 27.60 37.58 -9.13
N GLY A 189 28.59 36.84 -9.61
CA GLY A 189 28.80 35.46 -9.20
C GLY A 189 29.38 35.38 -7.80
N ARG A 190 29.21 34.22 -7.13
CA ARG A 190 29.89 33.94 -5.86
C ARG A 190 30.50 32.55 -5.84
N THR A 191 31.80 32.48 -5.56
CA THR A 191 32.52 31.23 -5.26
C THR A 191 33.17 31.37 -3.89
N HIS A 192 33.11 30.32 -3.06
CA HIS A 192 33.49 30.43 -1.63
C HIS A 192 32.79 31.59 -0.88
N LEU A 193 31.56 31.94 -1.31
CA LEU A 193 30.80 33.11 -0.84
C LEU A 193 31.45 34.49 -1.08
N GLN A 194 32.56 34.54 -1.82
CA GLN A 194 33.24 35.77 -2.23
C GLN A 194 32.80 36.19 -3.64
N ASP A 195 32.91 37.48 -3.94
CA ASP A 195 32.56 38.04 -5.24
C ASP A 195 33.43 37.45 -6.37
N ALA A 196 32.79 37.14 -7.50
CA ALA A 196 33.41 36.52 -8.67
C ALA A 196 32.95 37.19 -9.99
N THR A 197 33.37 36.63 -11.13
CA THR A 197 32.95 37.11 -12.45
C THR A 197 31.42 37.03 -12.64
N PRO A 198 30.82 37.92 -13.44
CA PRO A 198 29.36 37.94 -13.65
C PRO A 198 28.81 36.71 -14.36
N LEU A 199 27.53 36.46 -14.13
CA LEU A 199 26.66 35.55 -14.88
C LEU A 199 25.24 36.13 -14.88
N THR A 200 24.34 35.60 -15.72
CA THR A 200 22.93 35.98 -15.64
C THR A 200 22.21 35.18 -14.55
N LEU A 201 21.19 35.77 -13.94
CA LEU A 201 20.33 35.07 -12.99
C LEU A 201 19.65 33.87 -13.67
N GLY A 202 19.39 33.96 -14.98
CA GLY A 202 18.93 32.84 -15.79
C GLY A 202 19.91 31.67 -15.83
N GLN A 203 21.21 31.91 -15.99
CA GLN A 203 22.23 30.86 -15.94
C GLN A 203 22.27 30.15 -14.57
N GLU A 204 22.13 30.90 -13.47
CA GLU A 204 22.06 30.33 -12.12
C GLU A 204 20.83 29.42 -11.95
N PHE A 205 19.65 29.89 -12.37
CA PHE A 205 18.41 29.11 -12.31
C PHE A 205 18.43 27.90 -13.27
N GLY A 206 19.11 28.01 -14.40
CA GLY A 206 19.36 26.88 -15.30
C GLY A 206 20.10 25.74 -14.61
N GLY A 207 21.04 26.06 -13.71
CA GLY A 207 21.69 25.07 -12.85
C GLY A 207 20.70 24.33 -11.94
N TYR A 208 19.79 25.05 -11.28
CA TYR A 208 18.75 24.43 -10.43
C TYR A 208 17.80 23.55 -11.24
N ALA A 209 17.36 24.03 -12.41
CA ALA A 209 16.49 23.25 -13.31
C ALA A 209 17.17 21.94 -13.74
N ALA A 210 18.44 22.00 -14.13
CA ALA A 210 19.22 20.82 -14.51
C ALA A 210 19.40 19.82 -13.34
N GLN A 211 19.55 20.30 -12.10
CA GLN A 211 19.62 19.41 -10.93
C GLN A 211 18.32 18.61 -10.75
N VAL A 212 17.16 19.26 -10.92
CA VAL A 212 15.85 18.59 -10.81
C VAL A 212 15.65 17.60 -11.96
N ASP A 213 15.99 17.99 -13.19
CA ASP A 213 15.87 17.14 -14.37
C ASP A 213 16.71 15.85 -14.23
N HIS A 214 17.99 15.98 -13.86
CA HIS A 214 18.83 14.82 -13.55
C HIS A 214 18.32 14.00 -12.36
N GLY A 215 17.68 14.64 -11.37
CA GLY A 215 17.03 13.95 -10.26
C GLY A 215 15.87 13.06 -10.72
N ILE A 216 15.02 13.57 -11.63
CA ILE A 216 13.92 12.82 -12.23
C ILE A 216 14.46 11.58 -12.97
N GLU A 217 15.50 11.74 -13.78
CA GLU A 217 16.09 10.63 -14.52
C GLU A 217 16.69 9.56 -13.61
N ARG A 218 17.39 9.96 -12.53
CA ARG A 218 17.89 9.02 -11.52
C ARG A 218 16.76 8.19 -10.89
N ILE A 219 15.64 8.83 -10.54
CA ILE A 219 14.48 8.13 -9.95
C ILE A 219 13.90 7.13 -10.96
N LYS A 220 13.69 7.53 -12.22
CA LYS A 220 13.14 6.65 -13.27
C LYS A 220 13.98 5.39 -13.46
N LEU A 221 15.31 5.50 -13.41
CA LEU A 221 16.20 4.35 -13.53
C LEU A 221 16.00 3.32 -12.40
N THR A 222 15.58 3.74 -11.21
CA THR A 222 15.33 2.82 -10.08
C THR A 222 14.00 2.06 -10.18
N LEU A 223 13.03 2.56 -10.96
CA LEU A 223 11.69 1.97 -11.05
C LEU A 223 11.69 0.53 -11.56
N HIS A 224 12.62 0.18 -12.46
CA HIS A 224 12.70 -1.18 -12.99
C HIS A 224 12.91 -2.22 -11.89
N GLY A 225 13.68 -1.89 -10.83
CA GLY A 225 13.88 -2.79 -9.70
C GLY A 225 12.63 -2.96 -8.82
N LEU A 226 11.74 -1.97 -8.80
CA LEU A 226 10.48 -2.03 -8.05
C LEU A 226 9.40 -2.83 -8.78
N TYR A 227 9.49 -2.99 -10.11
CA TYR A 227 8.48 -3.75 -10.87
C TYR A 227 8.61 -5.27 -10.73
N ALA A 228 9.74 -5.77 -10.23
CA ALA A 228 9.86 -7.17 -9.85
C ALA A 228 9.13 -7.40 -8.52
N LEU A 229 8.13 -8.27 -8.52
CA LEU A 229 7.27 -8.54 -7.37
C LEU A 229 7.59 -9.91 -6.75
N ALA A 230 7.43 -10.03 -5.43
CA ALA A 230 7.73 -11.26 -4.70
C ALA A 230 6.60 -12.30 -4.74
N GLN A 231 5.40 -11.89 -5.16
CA GLN A 231 4.17 -12.68 -5.12
C GLN A 231 4.35 -14.03 -5.82
N GLY A 232 3.91 -15.11 -5.16
CA GLY A 232 4.11 -16.48 -5.63
C GLY A 232 5.35 -17.16 -5.02
N GLY A 233 6.24 -16.41 -4.37
CA GLY A 233 7.34 -16.97 -3.58
C GLY A 233 6.88 -17.68 -2.31
N THR A 234 5.70 -17.36 -1.79
CA THR A 234 5.09 -17.92 -0.56
C THR A 234 5.96 -17.76 0.69
N ALA A 235 6.06 -18.78 1.55
CA ALA A 235 6.67 -18.66 2.88
C ALA A 235 8.18 -18.41 2.86
N VAL A 236 8.90 -19.07 1.95
CA VAL A 236 10.38 -19.12 1.91
C VAL A 236 10.98 -18.97 0.51
N GLY A 237 10.16 -18.63 -0.50
CA GLY A 237 10.61 -18.42 -1.89
C GLY A 237 10.47 -19.62 -2.83
N THR A 238 9.95 -20.76 -2.36
CA THR A 238 9.83 -21.99 -3.17
C THR A 238 8.55 -22.10 -3.98
N GLY A 239 7.54 -21.28 -3.69
CA GLY A 239 6.19 -21.42 -4.26
C GLY A 239 5.38 -22.61 -3.73
N LEU A 240 5.75 -23.17 -2.58
CA LEU A 240 4.95 -24.24 -1.95
C LEU A 240 3.59 -23.70 -1.49
N ASN A 241 2.53 -24.48 -1.71
CA ASN A 241 1.12 -24.13 -1.41
C ASN A 241 0.53 -23.01 -2.30
N THR A 242 1.13 -22.74 -3.46
CA THR A 242 0.49 -21.96 -4.52
C THR A 242 0.46 -22.73 -5.84
N SER A 243 -0.36 -22.28 -6.79
CA SER A 243 -0.37 -22.85 -8.14
C SER A 243 0.88 -22.39 -8.91
N ALA A 244 1.43 -23.26 -9.76
CA ALA A 244 2.54 -22.89 -10.65
C ALA A 244 2.18 -21.74 -11.63
N LEU A 245 0.89 -21.51 -11.87
CA LEU A 245 0.39 -20.42 -12.71
C LEU A 245 0.20 -19.10 -11.94
N PHE A 246 0.15 -19.14 -10.60
CA PHE A 246 -0.30 -18.00 -9.79
C PHE A 246 0.62 -16.77 -9.86
N ALA A 247 1.93 -16.97 -10.02
CA ALA A 247 2.88 -15.87 -10.06
C ALA A 247 2.81 -15.06 -11.37
N GLU A 248 2.42 -15.70 -12.48
CA GLU A 248 2.45 -15.12 -13.83
C GLU A 248 1.06 -14.75 -14.37
N ALA A 249 -0.01 -15.38 -13.88
CA ALA A 249 -1.40 -15.19 -14.33
C ALA A 249 -2.09 -13.97 -13.68
#